data_AF-A0A256WBI8-F1
#
_entry.id   AF-A0A256WBI8-F1
#
_cell.length_a   1.000
_cell.length_b   1.000
_cell.length_c   1.000
_cell.angle_alpha   90.00
_cell.angle_beta   90.00
_cell.angle_gamma   90.00
#
_symmetry.space_group_name_H-M   'P 1'
#
loop_
_entity.id
_entity.type
_entity.pdbx_description
1 polymer ?
#
loop_
_entity_poly.entity_id
_entity_poly.type
_entity_poly.pdbx_seq_one_letter_code
_entity_poly.pdbx_strand_id
1 'polypeptide(L)'
;MQKTIQTPLTNLQLELLKLFTKPISEDDLLEIKDFLVQYFANKAMDLADKVWDENKWDKEDETKFLTGHLRTPYKHEQSEIGNL
;
A
#
# COMPACT_ATOMS: atom_id res chain seq x y z
N MET A 1 -6.09 -34.98 -3.45
CA MET A 1 -5.90 -33.62 -2.88
C MET A 1 -6.82 -32.67 -3.64
N GLN A 2 -7.81 -32.07 -2.98
CA GLN A 2 -8.78 -31.18 -3.64
C GLN A 2 -8.12 -29.83 -3.93
N LYS A 3 -8.12 -29.41 -5.19
CA LYS A 3 -7.64 -28.10 -5.64
C LYS A 3 -8.68 -27.07 -5.21
N THR A 4 -8.39 -26.31 -4.16
CA THR A 4 -9.20 -25.14 -3.80
C THR A 4 -9.17 -24.19 -5.00
N ILE A 5 -10.34 -23.92 -5.58
CA ILE A 5 -10.46 -22.86 -6.59
C ILE A 5 -10.21 -21.57 -5.81
N GLN A 6 -8.99 -21.05 -5.89
CA GLN A 6 -8.71 -19.69 -5.48
C GLN A 6 -9.57 -18.81 -6.37
N THR A 7 -10.63 -18.24 -5.81
CA THR A 7 -11.41 -17.22 -6.50
C THR A 7 -10.44 -16.09 -6.85
N PRO A 8 -10.37 -15.67 -8.12
CA PRO A 8 -9.34 -14.72 -8.58
C PRO A 8 -9.52 -13.32 -7.98
N LEU A 9 -10.65 -13.07 -7.32
CA LEU A 9 -11.03 -11.78 -6.79
C LEU A 9 -11.33 -11.88 -5.29
N THR A 10 -10.89 -10.86 -4.57
CA THR A 10 -11.21 -10.61 -3.16
C THR A 10 -12.67 -10.19 -2.99
N ASN A 11 -13.19 -10.31 -1.77
CA ASN A 11 -14.55 -9.87 -1.44
C ASN A 11 -14.80 -8.40 -1.80
N LEU A 12 -13.82 -7.51 -1.54
CA LEU A 12 -13.93 -6.10 -1.91
C LEU A 12 -14.04 -5.92 -3.43
N GLN A 13 -13.21 -6.63 -4.21
CA GLN A 13 -13.27 -6.57 -5.66
C GLN A 13 -14.63 -7.06 -6.19
N LEU A 14 -15.21 -8.12 -5.59
CA LEU A 14 -16.53 -8.63 -5.97
C LEU A 14 -17.65 -7.64 -5.64
N GLU A 15 -17.62 -6.99 -4.48
CA GLU A 15 -18.61 -5.96 -4.11
C GLU A 15 -18.52 -4.73 -5.02
N LEU A 16 -17.30 -4.28 -5.34
CA LEU A 16 -17.09 -3.21 -6.31
C LEU A 16 -17.69 -3.56 -7.68
N LEU A 17 -17.49 -4.79 -8.18
CA LEU A 17 -18.10 -5.23 -9.44
C LEU A 17 -19.63 -5.22 -9.42
N LYS A 18 -20.27 -5.52 -8.27
CA LYS A 18 -21.73 -5.43 -8.14
C LYS A 18 -22.22 -3.97 -8.16
N LEU A 19 -21.46 -3.06 -7.55
CA LEU A 19 -21.75 -1.63 -7.53
C LEU A 19 -21.63 -0.98 -8.92
N PHE A 20 -20.67 -1.42 -9.74
CA PHE A 20 -20.43 -0.90 -11.10
C PHE A 20 -21.27 -1.55 -12.21
N THR A 21 -22.39 -2.17 -11.86
CA THR A 21 -23.32 -2.76 -12.86
C THR A 21 -24.01 -1.71 -13.75
N LYS A 22 -23.97 -0.43 -13.36
CA LYS A 22 -24.37 0.71 -14.17
C LYS A 22 -23.13 1.44 -14.69
N PRO A 23 -23.14 1.92 -15.95
CA PRO A 23 -22.09 2.78 -16.44
C PRO A 23 -22.04 4.07 -15.61
N ILE A 24 -20.84 4.44 -15.19
CA ILE A 24 -20.53 5.72 -14.53
C ILE A 24 -19.62 6.54 -15.43
N SER A 25 -19.55 7.85 -15.21
CA SER A 25 -18.58 8.68 -15.92
C SER A 25 -17.14 8.38 -15.45
N GLU A 26 -16.15 8.73 -16.26
CA GLU A 26 -14.74 8.64 -15.85
C GLU A 26 -14.43 9.54 -14.65
N ASP A 27 -15.12 10.68 -14.53
CA ASP A 27 -14.97 11.62 -13.42
C ASP A 27 -15.46 10.98 -12.11
N ASP A 28 -16.66 10.36 -12.12
CA ASP A 28 -17.19 9.64 -10.96
C ASP A 28 -16.27 8.47 -10.56
N LEU A 29 -15.71 7.76 -11.56
CA LEU A 29 -14.77 6.68 -11.30
C LEU A 29 -13.49 7.19 -10.62
N LEU A 30 -13.00 8.36 -11.03
CA LEU A 30 -11.84 9.00 -10.41
C LEU A 30 -12.13 9.41 -8.97
N GLU A 31 -13.29 10.01 -8.70
CA GLU A 31 -13.72 10.38 -7.34
C GLU A 31 -13.79 9.16 -6.41
N ILE A 32 -14.34 8.04 -6.90
CA ILE A 32 -14.41 6.80 -6.10
C ILE A 32 -13.01 6.26 -5.81
N LYS A 33 -12.08 6.32 -6.78
CA LYS A 33 -10.68 5.93 -6.55
C LYS A 33 -10.04 6.82 -5.50
N ASP A 34 -10.26 8.13 -5.57
CA ASP A 34 -9.70 9.08 -4.60
C ASP A 34 -10.24 8.82 -3.20
N PHE A 35 -11.54 8.58 -3.06
CA PHE A 35 -12.16 8.19 -1.79
C PHE A 35 -11.53 6.93 -1.18
N LEU A 36 -11.29 5.90 -1.99
CA LEU A 36 -10.63 4.67 -1.53
C LEU A 36 -9.19 4.94 -1.11
N VAL A 37 -8.44 5.73 -1.88
CA VAL A 37 -7.06 6.11 -1.54
C VAL A 37 -7.01 6.87 -0.22
N GLN A 38 -7.87 7.86 -0.03
CA GLN A 38 -7.97 8.62 1.22
C GLN A 38 -8.31 7.73 2.40
N TYR A 39 -9.27 6.81 2.25
CA TYR A 39 -9.63 5.86 3.32
C TYR A 39 -8.43 5.00 3.76
N PHE A 40 -7.69 4.42 2.80
CA PHE A 40 -6.53 3.61 3.14
C PHE A 40 -5.36 4.44 3.67
N ALA A 41 -5.17 5.67 3.17
CA ALA A 41 -4.15 6.59 3.69
C ALA A 41 -4.41 6.96 5.15
N ASN A 42 -5.65 7.33 5.48
CA ASN A 42 -6.04 7.65 6.86
C ASN A 42 -5.83 6.45 7.79
N LYS A 43 -6.27 5.26 7.37
CA LYS A 43 -6.04 4.03 8.13
C LYS A 43 -4.56 3.72 8.34
N ALA A 44 -3.72 4.00 7.34
CA ALA A 44 -2.28 3.80 7.44
C ALA A 44 -1.64 4.78 8.43
N MET A 45 -2.09 6.04 8.45
CA MET A 45 -1.65 7.06 9.41
C MET A 45 -2.06 6.68 10.84
N ASP A 46 -3.33 6.29 11.05
CA ASP A 46 -3.80 5.84 12.38
C ASP A 46 -2.98 4.65 12.92
N LEU A 47 -2.60 3.72 12.05
CA LEU A 47 -1.74 2.60 12.42
C LEU A 47 -0.31 3.04 12.72
N ALA A 48 0.22 4.03 11.99
CA ALA A 48 1.53 4.59 12.25
C ALA A 48 1.57 5.30 13.62
N ASP A 49 0.55 6.10 13.93
CA ASP A 49 0.39 6.77 15.22
C ASP A 49 0.30 5.74 16.36
N LYS A 50 -0.49 4.68 16.16
CA LYS A 50 -0.57 3.60 17.15
C LYS A 50 0.79 2.93 17.41
N VAL A 51 1.55 2.63 16.35
CA VAL A 51 2.89 2.04 16.49
C VAL A 51 3.84 3.02 17.19
N TRP A 52 3.74 4.31 16.89
CA TRP A 52 4.51 5.37 17.55
C TRP A 52 4.28 5.37 19.07
N ASP A 53 3.00 5.39 19.48
CA ASP A 53 2.61 5.39 20.88
C ASP A 53 3.01 4.11 21.62
N GLU A 54 2.79 2.94 20.99
CA GLU A 54 3.15 1.64 21.58
C GLU A 54 4.66 1.51 21.85
N ASN A 55 5.49 2.07 20.97
CA ASN A 55 6.94 2.08 21.14
C ASN A 55 7.43 3.24 22.02
N LYS A 56 6.54 4.13 22.46
CA LYS A 56 6.86 5.34 23.24
C LYS A 56 7.93 6.20 22.58
N TRP A 57 7.89 6.29 21.25
CA TRP A 57 8.85 7.08 20.51
C TRP A 57 8.71 8.57 20.82
N ASP A 58 9.83 9.27 20.80
CA ASP A 58 9.90 10.70 21.07
C ASP A 58 10.72 11.45 20.01
N LYS A 59 11.13 12.68 20.32
CA LYS A 59 11.88 13.53 19.39
C LYS A 59 13.26 12.98 19.01
N GLU A 60 13.87 12.17 19.88
CA GLU A 60 15.14 11.52 19.56
C GLU A 60 14.93 10.46 18.48
N ASP A 61 13.88 9.65 18.61
CA ASP A 61 13.49 8.66 17.61
C ASP A 61 13.08 9.33 16.28
N GLU A 62 12.36 10.44 16.33
CA GLU A 62 12.04 11.24 15.15
C GLU A 62 13.31 11.64 14.38
N THR A 63 14.29 12.20 15.09
CA THR A 63 15.57 12.60 14.51
C THR A 63 16.29 11.41 13.90
N LYS A 64 16.31 10.28 14.61
CA LYS A 64 16.91 9.03 14.14
C LYS A 64 16.26 8.52 12.87
N PHE A 65 14.93 8.58 12.74
CA PHE A 65 14.24 8.17 11.52
C PHE A 65 14.53 9.11 10.35
N LEU A 66 14.54 10.42 10.59
CA LEU A 66 14.82 11.43 9.57
C LEU A 66 16.25 11.33 9.02
N THR A 67 17.24 11.01 9.86
CA THR A 67 18.65 10.95 9.46
C THR A 67 19.18 9.54 9.21
N GLY A 68 18.42 8.51 9.57
CA GLY A 68 18.90 7.12 9.61
C GLY A 68 19.03 6.42 8.26
N HIS A 69 18.59 7.03 7.16
CA HIS A 69 18.64 6.46 5.80
C HIS A 69 18.10 5.03 5.71
N LEU A 70 17.03 4.72 6.44
CA LEU A 70 16.42 3.37 6.57
C LEU A 70 15.64 2.90 5.31
N ARG A 71 16.03 3.39 4.13
CA ARG A 71 15.45 2.97 2.86
C ARG A 71 15.93 1.57 2.50
N THR A 72 15.16 0.86 1.67
CA THR A 72 15.60 -0.40 1.07
C THR A 72 16.93 -0.19 0.33
N PRO A 73 17.98 -0.98 0.61
CA PRO A 73 19.25 -0.86 -0.09
C PRO A 73 19.08 -1.10 -1.59
N TYR A 74 19.77 -0.32 -2.42
CA TYR A 74 19.76 -0.52 -3.86
C TYR A 74 20.44 -1.84 -4.19
N LYS A 75 19.71 -2.77 -4.83
CA LYS A 75 20.33 -3.95 -5.43
C LYS A 75 21.01 -3.48 -6.71
N HIS A 76 22.32 -3.25 -6.65
CA HIS A 76 23.12 -3.26 -7.86
C HIS A 76 23.12 -4.69 -8.39
N GLU A 77 22.28 -4.96 -9.39
CA GLU A 77 22.54 -6.09 -10.28
C GLU A 77 23.91 -5.82 -10.90
N GLN A 78 24.92 -6.56 -10.46
CA GLN A 78 26.17 -6.67 -11.22
C GLN A 78 25.77 -7.27 -12.56
N SER A 79 25.53 -6.42 -13.55
CA SER A 79 25.44 -6.87 -14.92
C SER A 79 26.79 -7.51 -15.23
N GLU A 80 26.79 -8.83 -15.39
CA GLU A 80 27.87 -9.61 -15.98
C GLU A 80 28.05 -9.19 -17.45
N ILE A 81 28.46 -7.95 -17.70
CA ILE A 81 28.74 -7.44 -19.02
C ILE A 81 30.03 -6.63 -18.93
N GLY A 82 31.15 -7.30 -19.21
CA GLY A 82 32.45 -6.64 -19.24
C GLY A 82 33.68 -7.54 -19.24
N ASN A 83 33.57 -8.83 -19.58
CA ASN A 83 34.71 -9.57 -20.14
C ASN A 83 34.43 -9.78 -21.63
N LEU A 84 34.76 -8.76 -22.42
CA LEU A 84 35.08 -8.87 -23.85
C LEU A 84 36.51 -8.36 -24.03
#